data_AF-A0A940W910-F1
#
_entry.id   AF-A0A940W910-F1
#
_cell.length_a   1.000
_cell.length_b   1.000
_cell.length_c   1.000
_cell.angle_alpha   90.00
_cell.angle_beta   90.00
_cell.angle_gamma   90.00
#
_symmetry.space_group_name_H-M   'P 1'
#
loop_
_entity.id
_entity.type
_entity.pdbx_description
1 polymer ?
#
loop_
_entity_poly.entity_id
_entity_poly.type
_entity_poly.pdbx_seq_one_letter_code
_entity_poly.pdbx_strand_id
1 'polypeptide(L)'
;MADEIRTPSPMDRVWDFFISVKLAIVTLIVLASTSILGTIIEQNQPPEKYHQIYEDWAFNLMDRMNLFDMYHSTWFLLILVLFTVNLSCCTIDRFPKMLRVVRNPRTKLDESLEKTLSLSDRWKRKGTLSEWTAKYTEALSGSFAKPKVTEEGG
;
A
#
# COMPACT_ATOMS: atom_id res chain seq x y z
N MET A 1 -12.08 0.15 18.52
CA MET A 1 -12.21 -1.13 19.23
C MET A 1 -10.80 -1.59 19.52
N ALA A 2 -10.37 -1.32 20.77
CA ALA A 2 -9.16 -1.75 21.46
C ALA A 2 -7.81 -1.66 20.71
N ASP A 3 -7.15 -0.49 20.81
CA ASP A 3 -5.68 -0.48 20.90
C ASP A 3 -5.31 -0.94 22.31
N GLU A 4 -5.22 -2.25 22.47
CA GLU A 4 -4.59 -2.87 23.64
C GLU A 4 -3.08 -2.64 23.51
N ILE A 5 -2.47 -2.03 24.52
CA ILE A 5 -1.01 -1.84 24.59
C ILE A 5 -0.38 -3.23 24.72
N ARG A 6 -0.22 -3.93 23.59
CA ARG A 6 0.53 -5.17 23.47
C ARG A 6 1.99 -4.81 23.68
N THR A 7 2.56 -5.22 24.81
CA THR A 7 4.02 -5.24 24.98
C THR A 7 4.57 -6.08 23.83
N PRO A 8 5.37 -5.51 22.91
CA PRO A 8 5.72 -6.22 21.70
C PRO A 8 6.58 -7.42 22.07
N SER A 9 6.02 -8.61 21.87
CA SER A 9 6.76 -9.85 21.91
C SER A 9 7.86 -9.79 20.84
N PRO A 10 8.96 -10.54 20.97
CA PRO A 10 9.98 -10.60 19.92
C PRO A 10 9.39 -10.98 18.55
N MET A 11 8.32 -11.79 18.52
CA MET A 11 7.62 -12.13 17.28
C MET A 11 6.93 -10.91 16.63
N ASP A 12 6.42 -10.00 17.46
CA ASP A 12 5.68 -8.82 17.00
C ASP A 12 6.63 -7.84 16.30
N ARG A 13 7.84 -7.69 16.83
CA ARG A 13 8.88 -6.85 16.20
C ARG A 13 9.31 -7.40 14.84
N VAL A 14 9.42 -8.72 14.72
CA VAL A 14 9.73 -9.37 13.44
C VAL A 14 8.59 -9.15 12.45
N TRP A 15 7.34 -9.31 12.90
CA TRP A 15 6.15 -9.06 12.09
C TRP A 15 6.06 -7.61 11.61
N ASP A 16 6.31 -6.64 12.49
CA ASP A 16 6.32 -5.21 12.17
C ASP A 16 7.44 -4.85 11.18
N PHE A 17 8.60 -5.52 11.29
CA PHE A 17 9.69 -5.38 10.32
C PHE A 17 9.27 -5.84 8.93
N PHE A 18 8.63 -7.01 8.80
CA PHE A 18 8.14 -7.52 7.53
C PHE A 18 6.93 -6.74 6.97
N ILE A 19 6.19 -5.99 7.78
CA ILE A 19 5.09 -5.10 7.33
C ILE A 19 5.58 -3.68 6.97
N SER A 20 6.87 -3.40 7.15
CA SER A 20 7.41 -2.07 6.89
C SER A 20 7.36 -1.69 5.40
N VAL A 21 6.63 -0.61 5.09
CA VAL A 21 6.61 -0.02 3.73
C VAL A 21 7.99 0.51 3.33
N LYS A 22 8.79 0.98 4.30
CA LYS A 22 10.17 1.45 4.04
C LYS A 22 11.04 0.29 3.54
N LEU A 23 10.89 -0.90 4.14
CA LEU A 23 11.57 -2.11 3.69
C LEU A 23 11.16 -2.47 2.25
N ALA A 24 9.86 -2.38 1.95
CA ALA A 24 9.33 -2.62 0.60
C ALA A 24 10.01 -1.73 -0.44
N ILE A 25 10.04 -0.41 -0.19
CA ILE A 25 10.60 0.58 -1.11
C ILE A 25 12.09 0.34 -1.33
N VAL A 26 12.87 0.14 -0.26
CA VAL A 26 14.31 -0.11 -0.36
C VAL A 26 14.58 -1.39 -1.15
N THR A 27 13.87 -2.48 -0.84
CA THR A 27 14.04 -3.76 -1.52
C THR A 27 13.68 -3.66 -3.00
N LEU A 28 12.60 -2.95 -3.34
CA LEU A 28 12.18 -2.71 -4.71
C LEU A 28 13.23 -1.91 -5.49
N ILE A 29 13.81 -0.86 -4.91
CA ILE A 29 14.87 -0.07 -5.54
C ILE A 29 16.11 -0.93 -5.84
N VAL A 30 16.51 -1.77 -4.89
CA VAL A 30 17.64 -2.70 -5.08
C VAL A 30 17.33 -3.67 -6.22
N LEU A 31 16.16 -4.29 -6.20
CA LEU A 31 15.72 -5.24 -7.23
C LEU A 31 15.67 -4.59 -8.61
N ALA A 32 15.12 -3.37 -8.72
CA ALA A 32 15.07 -2.62 -9.97
C ALA A 32 16.46 -2.30 -10.50
N SER A 33 17.36 -1.84 -9.62
CA SER A 33 18.75 -1.49 -9.98
C SER A 33 19.50 -2.73 -10.48
N THR A 34 19.36 -3.86 -9.77
CA THR A 34 19.91 -5.15 -10.18
C THR A 34 19.33 -5.63 -11.52
N SER A 35 18.02 -5.51 -11.73
CA SER A 35 17.35 -5.92 -12.97
C SER A 35 17.86 -5.12 -14.18
N ILE A 36 18.08 -3.81 -14.01
CA ILE A 36 18.69 -2.96 -15.05
C ILE A 36 20.09 -3.47 -15.39
N LEU A 37 20.93 -3.75 -14.38
CA LEU A 37 22.28 -4.28 -14.59
C LEU A 37 22.26 -5.64 -15.31
N GLY A 38 21.38 -6.55 -14.92
CA GLY A 38 21.24 -7.86 -15.58
C GLY A 38 20.64 -7.80 -16.99
N THR A 39 20.02 -6.68 -17.36
CA THR A 39 19.54 -6.45 -18.74
C THR A 39 20.67 -5.97 -19.66
N ILE A 40 21.66 -5.26 -19.11
CA ILE A 40 22.83 -4.77 -19.86
C ILE A 40 23.78 -5.94 -20.21
N ILE A 41 23.89 -6.92 -19.31
CA ILE A 41 24.74 -8.10 -19.51
C ILE A 41 23.95 -9.14 -20.32
N GLU A 42 24.45 -9.52 -21.51
CA GLU A 42 23.90 -10.65 -22.27
C GLU A 42 23.89 -11.90 -21.37
N GLN A 43 22.71 -12.48 -21.09
CA GLN A 43 22.58 -13.63 -20.18
C GLN A 43 22.83 -14.96 -20.92
N ASN A 44 23.34 -15.96 -20.20
CA ASN A 44 23.49 -17.35 -20.66
C ASN A 44 24.23 -17.52 -22.02
N GLN A 45 25.25 -16.71 -22.29
CA GLN A 45 26.12 -16.87 -23.47
C GLN A 45 27.25 -17.88 -23.20
N PRO A 46 27.91 -18.40 -24.26
CA PRO A 46 29.11 -19.22 -24.09
C PRO A 46 30.23 -18.46 -23.37
N PRO A 47 30.98 -19.09 -22.45
CA PRO A 47 32.07 -18.45 -21.69
C PRO A 47 33.10 -17.73 -22.57
N GLU A 48 33.37 -18.29 -23.74
CA GLU A 48 34.35 -17.76 -24.70
C GLU A 48 33.97 -16.37 -25.21
N LYS A 49 32.67 -16.09 -25.32
CA LYS A 49 32.15 -14.79 -25.77
C LYS A 49 32.34 -13.72 -24.67
N TYR A 50 32.19 -14.10 -23.41
CA TYR A 50 32.38 -13.18 -22.30
C TYR A 50 33.85 -12.77 -22.12
N HIS A 51 34.79 -13.70 -22.27
CA HIS A 51 36.23 -13.40 -22.23
C HIS A 51 36.70 -12.45 -23.34
N GLN A 52 35.96 -12.35 -24.45
CA GLN A 52 36.27 -11.40 -25.53
C GLN A 52 35.70 -10.00 -25.29
N ILE A 53 34.65 -9.89 -24.46
CA ILE A 53 33.91 -8.65 -24.22
C ILE A 53 34.37 -7.96 -22.92
N TYR A 54 34.69 -8.74 -21.89
CA TYR A 54 35.02 -8.25 -20.55
C TYR A 54 36.50 -8.50 -20.23
N GLU A 55 37.13 -7.52 -19.56
CA GLU A 55 38.47 -7.72 -18.99
C GLU A 55 38.46 -8.82 -17.91
N ASP A 56 39.57 -9.55 -17.77
CA ASP A 56 39.67 -10.73 -16.89
C ASP A 56 39.26 -10.44 -15.44
N TRP A 57 39.58 -9.27 -14.90
CA TRP A 57 39.22 -8.91 -13.53
C TRP A 57 37.70 -8.74 -13.37
N ALA A 58 37.03 -8.16 -14.36
CA ALA A 58 35.59 -7.93 -14.36
C ALA A 58 34.84 -9.24 -14.56
N PHE A 59 35.32 -10.09 -15.47
CA PHE A 59 34.79 -11.44 -15.69
C PHE A 59 34.83 -12.26 -14.39
N ASN A 60 35.99 -12.32 -13.72
CA ASN A 60 36.15 -13.07 -12.47
C ASN A 60 35.29 -12.53 -11.31
N LEU A 61 34.95 -11.24 -11.31
CA LEU A 61 34.03 -10.66 -10.33
C LEU A 61 32.58 -11.00 -10.65
N MET A 62 32.19 -10.88 -11.91
CA MET A 62 30.83 -11.16 -12.40
C MET A 62 30.49 -12.64 -12.27
N ASP A 63 31.44 -13.53 -12.57
CA ASP A 63 31.29 -14.98 -12.43
C ASP A 63 31.10 -15.38 -10.96
N ARG A 64 31.93 -14.83 -10.05
CA ARG A 64 31.77 -15.07 -8.60
C ARG A 64 30.42 -14.59 -8.06
N MET A 65 29.89 -13.49 -8.59
CA MET A 65 28.58 -12.99 -8.23
C MET A 65 27.43 -13.66 -9.00
N ASN A 66 27.70 -14.61 -9.90
CA ASN A 66 26.70 -15.24 -10.78
C ASN A 66 25.87 -14.21 -11.58
N LEU A 67 26.52 -13.16 -12.11
CA LEU A 67 25.84 -12.12 -12.89
C LEU A 67 25.50 -12.55 -14.33
N PHE A 68 26.15 -13.59 -14.86
CA PHE A 68 25.85 -14.16 -16.19
C PHE A 68 24.57 -15.00 -16.24
N ASP A 69 24.13 -15.51 -15.08
CA ASP A 69 22.82 -16.14 -14.86
C ASP A 69 22.17 -15.56 -13.58
N MET A 70 21.99 -14.25 -13.61
CA MET A 70 21.58 -13.46 -12.45
C MET A 70 20.21 -13.89 -11.91
N TYR A 71 19.27 -14.21 -12.80
CA TYR A 71 17.88 -14.50 -12.43
C TYR A 71 17.70 -15.81 -11.67
N HIS A 72 18.60 -16.79 -11.86
CA HIS A 72 18.62 -18.04 -11.10
C HIS A 72 19.57 -17.99 -9.90
N SER A 73 20.30 -16.89 -9.72
CA SER A 73 21.25 -16.75 -8.63
C SER A 73 20.54 -16.68 -7.27
N THR A 74 21.13 -17.38 -6.30
CA THR A 74 20.55 -17.51 -4.95
C THR A 74 20.35 -16.16 -4.27
N TRP A 75 21.27 -15.21 -4.43
CA TRP A 75 21.16 -13.88 -3.83
C TRP A 75 20.02 -13.06 -4.42
N PHE A 76 19.78 -13.17 -5.74
CA PHE A 76 18.68 -12.46 -6.41
C PHE A 76 17.33 -13.05 -6.01
N LEU A 77 17.22 -14.37 -5.97
CA LEU A 77 16.03 -15.07 -5.49
C LEU A 77 15.72 -14.76 -4.02
N LEU A 78 16.73 -14.61 -3.16
CA LEU A 78 16.53 -14.20 -1.77
C LEU A 78 15.92 -12.80 -1.67
N ILE A 79 16.37 -11.85 -2.48
CA ILE A 79 15.80 -10.49 -2.53
C ILE A 79 14.35 -10.54 -3.05
N LEU A 80 14.08 -11.33 -4.09
CA LEU A 80 12.75 -11.53 -4.64
C LEU A 80 11.78 -12.14 -3.62
N VAL A 81 12.21 -13.17 -2.89
CA VAL A 81 11.41 -13.82 -1.86
C VAL A 81 11.15 -12.85 -0.71
N LEU A 82 12.18 -12.13 -0.25
CA LEU A 82 12.04 -11.11 0.79
C LEU A 82 11.00 -10.05 0.39
N PHE A 83 11.09 -9.54 -0.85
CA PHE A 83 10.13 -8.59 -1.39
C PHE A 83 8.70 -9.16 -1.42
N THR A 84 8.55 -10.39 -1.90
CA THR A 84 7.25 -11.06 -2.01
C THR A 84 6.61 -11.29 -0.64
N VAL A 85 7.39 -11.71 0.35
CA VAL A 85 6.93 -11.88 1.74
C VAL A 85 6.50 -10.53 2.33
N ASN A 86 7.33 -9.50 2.19
CA ASN A 86 7.00 -8.16 2.68
C ASN A 86 5.71 -7.62 2.06
N LEU A 87 5.54 -7.74 0.74
CA LEU A 87 4.34 -7.32 0.02
C LEU A 87 3.10 -8.11 0.48
N SER A 88 3.25 -9.42 0.68
CA SER A 88 2.16 -10.30 1.14
C SER A 88 1.71 -9.90 2.55
N CYS A 89 2.64 -9.73 3.48
CA CYS A 89 2.35 -9.28 4.85
C CYS A 89 1.67 -7.90 4.87
N CYS A 90 2.19 -6.93 4.10
CA CYS A 90 1.60 -5.60 3.97
C CYS A 90 0.15 -5.67 3.44
N THR A 91 -0.09 -6.54 2.46
CA THR A 91 -1.41 -6.71 1.86
C THR A 91 -2.39 -7.31 2.87
N ILE A 92 -1.99 -8.35 3.60
CA ILE A 92 -2.85 -9.03 4.58
C ILE A 92 -3.26 -8.09 5.72
N ASP A 93 -2.35 -7.25 6.23
CA ASP A 93 -2.68 -6.32 7.32
C ASP A 93 -3.54 -5.13 6.83
N ARG A 94 -3.25 -4.60 5.64
CA ARG A 94 -3.88 -3.37 5.15
C ARG A 94 -5.21 -3.59 4.44
N PHE A 95 -5.37 -4.70 3.72
CA PHE A 95 -6.57 -5.03 2.95
C PHE A 95 -7.87 -5.07 3.79
N PRO A 96 -7.96 -5.76 4.94
CA PRO A 96 -9.20 -5.79 5.73
C PRO A 96 -9.56 -4.43 6.33
N LYS A 97 -8.55 -3.61 6.69
CA LYS A 97 -8.75 -2.24 7.18
C LYS A 97 -9.40 -1.38 6.10
N MET A 98 -8.89 -1.47 4.87
CA MET A 98 -9.47 -0.78 3.70
C MET A 98 -10.89 -1.25 3.39
N LEU A 99 -11.13 -2.56 3.37
CA LEU A 99 -12.48 -3.12 3.17
C LEU A 99 -13.48 -2.65 4.21
N ARG A 100 -13.07 -2.57 5.49
CA ARG A 100 -13.94 -2.07 6.56
C ARG A 100 -14.35 -0.62 6.33
N VAL A 101 -13.42 0.23 5.89
CA VAL A 101 -13.68 1.65 5.59
C VAL A 101 -14.64 1.80 4.41
N VAL A 102 -14.44 1.01 3.35
CA VAL A 102 -15.34 1.03 2.18
C VAL A 102 -16.72 0.50 2.52
N ARG A 103 -16.82 -0.58 3.32
CA ARG A 103 -18.10 -1.19 3.70
C ARG A 103 -18.88 -0.38 4.73
N ASN A 104 -18.18 0.29 5.64
CA ASN A 104 -18.76 1.15 6.66
C ASN A 104 -18.25 2.59 6.46
N PRO A 105 -18.74 3.29 5.42
CA PRO A 105 -18.38 4.69 5.21
C PRO A 105 -18.75 5.49 6.45
N ARG A 106 -17.91 6.46 6.82
CA ARG A 106 -18.20 7.36 7.95
C ARG A 106 -19.51 8.09 7.65
N THR A 107 -20.54 7.80 8.44
CA THR A 107 -21.87 8.41 8.29
C THR A 107 -22.01 9.73 9.03
N LYS A 108 -21.03 10.07 9.87
CA LYS A 108 -20.96 11.36 10.55
C LYS A 108 -20.01 12.27 9.79
N LEU A 109 -20.49 13.45 9.42
CA LEU A 109 -19.64 14.54 8.96
C LEU A 109 -18.97 15.14 10.18
N ASP A 110 -17.69 14.85 10.36
CA ASP A 110 -16.84 15.58 11.31
C ASP A 110 -16.55 16.99 10.74
N GLU A 111 -16.40 18.00 11.60
CA GLU A 111 -16.02 19.36 11.21
C GLU A 111 -14.76 19.39 10.32
N SER A 112 -13.81 18.46 10.54
CA SER A 112 -12.62 18.31 9.68
C SER A 112 -12.94 17.75 8.29
N LEU A 113 -13.91 16.83 8.19
CA LEU A 113 -14.36 16.27 6.92
C LEU A 113 -15.17 17.31 6.14
N GLU A 114 -16.03 18.07 6.82
CA GLU A 114 -16.82 19.17 6.24
C GLU A 114 -15.91 20.20 5.56
N LYS A 115 -14.83 20.62 6.23
CA LYS A 115 -13.84 21.57 5.66
C LYS A 115 -13.11 21.05 4.42
N THR A 116 -13.00 19.72 4.27
CA THR A 116 -12.34 19.09 3.11
C THR A 116 -13.30 18.96 1.92
N LEU A 117 -14.62 19.04 2.14
CA LEU A 117 -15.63 18.91 1.10
C LEU A 117 -15.84 20.26 0.38
N SER A 118 -15.41 20.31 -0.88
CA SER A 118 -15.53 21.48 -1.75
C SER A 118 -16.99 21.88 -2.04
N LEU A 119 -17.92 20.92 -2.04
CA LEU A 119 -19.37 21.16 -2.10
C LEU A 119 -19.98 21.01 -0.70
N SER A 120 -19.75 21.98 0.17
CA SER A 120 -20.51 22.14 1.41
C SER A 120 -21.10 23.54 1.45
N ASP A 121 -22.39 23.63 1.74
CA ASP A 121 -23.09 24.91 1.85
C ASP A 121 -23.93 24.92 3.14
N ARG A 122 -23.78 25.99 3.93
CA ARG A 122 -24.27 26.09 5.31
C ARG A 122 -25.48 27.01 5.36
N TRP A 123 -26.66 26.43 5.46
CA TRP A 123 -27.92 27.18 5.50
C TRP A 123 -28.42 27.33 6.93
N LYS A 124 -28.60 28.57 7.40
CA LYS A 124 -29.26 28.87 8.68
C LYS A 124 -30.72 29.25 8.40
N ARG A 125 -31.68 28.45 8.87
CA ARG A 125 -33.13 28.75 8.76
C ARG A 125 -33.78 28.81 10.14
N LYS A 126 -34.78 29.68 10.28
CA LYS A 126 -35.63 29.75 11.48
C LYS A 126 -36.67 28.62 11.41
N GLY A 127 -36.82 27.86 12.50
CA GLY A 127 -37.81 26.78 12.62
C GLY A 127 -37.30 25.60 13.45
N THR A 128 -38.19 24.64 13.70
CA THR A 128 -37.95 23.43 14.50
C THR A 128 -37.20 22.38 13.66
N LEU A 129 -36.21 21.69 14.22
CA LEU A 129 -35.35 20.74 13.47
C LEU A 129 -36.18 19.63 12.79
N SER A 130 -37.22 19.16 13.47
CA SER A 130 -38.15 18.13 13.01
C SER A 130 -38.97 18.53 11.77
N GLU A 131 -39.34 19.80 11.63
CA GLU A 131 -40.12 20.31 10.50
C GLU A 131 -39.31 20.29 9.21
N TRP A 132 -38.04 20.68 9.29
CA TRP A 132 -37.15 20.72 8.13
C TRP A 132 -36.68 19.32 7.73
N THR A 133 -36.40 18.43 8.69
CA THR A 133 -36.04 17.04 8.40
C THR A 133 -37.14 16.33 7.59
N ALA A 134 -38.40 16.51 7.96
CA ALA A 134 -39.53 15.94 7.22
C ALA A 134 -39.61 16.47 5.78
N LYS A 135 -39.51 17.80 5.62
CA LYS A 135 -39.60 18.47 4.32
C LYS A 135 -38.46 18.10 3.37
N TYR A 136 -37.22 18.03 3.88
CA TYR A 136 -36.07 17.63 3.06
C TYR A 136 -36.06 16.13 2.75
N THR A 137 -36.52 15.28 3.67
CA THR A 137 -36.66 13.85 3.42
C THR A 137 -37.66 13.57 2.31
N GLU A 138 -38.80 14.25 2.31
CA GLU A 138 -39.81 14.16 1.26
C GLU A 138 -39.24 14.61 -0.10
N ALA A 139 -38.63 15.80 -0.16
CA ALA A 139 -38.06 16.36 -1.39
C ALA A 139 -36.90 15.51 -1.98
N LEU A 140 -36.02 14.97 -1.14
CA LEU A 140 -34.89 14.14 -1.57
C LEU A 140 -35.34 12.73 -1.98
N SER A 141 -36.35 12.18 -1.32
CA SER A 141 -36.89 10.85 -1.66
C SER A 141 -37.56 10.82 -3.04
N GLY A 142 -38.06 11.97 -3.52
CA GLY A 142 -38.66 12.09 -4.85
C GLY A 142 -37.68 12.21 -6.01
N SER A 143 -36.40 12.53 -5.77
CA SER A 143 -35.44 12.87 -6.83
C SER A 143 -34.16 12.02 -6.84
N PHE A 144 -33.76 11.42 -5.72
CA PHE A 144 -32.46 10.72 -5.65
C PHE A 144 -32.53 9.39 -4.87
N ALA A 145 -32.69 9.42 -3.54
CA ALA A 145 -32.76 8.25 -2.67
C ALA A 145 -33.22 8.66 -1.27
N LYS A 146 -33.63 7.70 -0.42
CA LYS A 146 -33.96 7.98 0.99
C LYS A 146 -32.72 8.49 1.73
N PRO A 147 -32.70 9.75 2.21
CA PRO A 147 -31.55 10.28 2.91
C PRO A 147 -31.39 9.61 4.28
N LYS A 148 -30.15 9.33 4.67
CA LYS A 148 -29.84 8.83 6.01
C LYS A 148 -29.67 10.02 6.95
N VAL A 149 -30.73 10.34 7.69
CA VAL A 149 -30.71 11.39 8.72
C VAL A 149 -29.81 10.93 9.86
N THR A 150 -28.81 11.76 10.21
CA THR A 150 -27.93 11.53 11.35
C THR A 150 -27.98 12.78 12.22
N GLU A 151 -28.57 12.66 13.41
CA GLU A 151 -28.64 13.77 14.38
C GLU A 151 -27.37 13.77 15.24
N GLU A 152 -26.73 14.93 15.34
CA GLU A 152 -25.59 15.12 16.23
C GLU A 152 -26.05 15.83 17.50
N GLY A 153 -26.27 15.04 18.55
CA GLY A 153 -26.60 15.51 19.90
C GLY A 153 -28.10 15.70 20.14
N GLY A 154 -28.81 14.58 20.35
CA GLY A 154 -30.13 14.56 21.00
C GLY A 154 -31.29 15.01 20.12
#